data_AF-A0A6V8IF24-F1
#
_entry.id   AF-A0A6V8IF24-F1
#
_cell.length_a   1.000
_cell.length_b   1.000
_cell.length_c   1.000
_cell.angle_alpha   90.00
_cell.angle_beta   90.00
_cell.angle_gamma   90.00
#
_symmetry.space_group_name_H-M   'P 1'
#
loop_
_entity.id
_entity.type
_entity.pdbx_description
1 polymer ?
#
loop_
_entity_poly.entity_id
_entity_poly.type
_entity_poly.pdbx_seq_one_letter_code
_entity_poly.pdbx_strand_id
1 'polypeptide(L)'
;MSTPYRAGAFRLSPEDYRAQTDAARANPEAYWQDQGKRLDWIKAPSSAQDTGTGWFSDGTLNASFNCLDRHLETRGDQTALIWQAEEAEHIIRLTYRDLHERVCRLANVLRDHGIRRGDRVAVHLPTVIEGVVSMLACARLGAIHVVLFGGFSPEAIADRLADSGASLVITANVGRRGAKRIPFKTTMDSALSLRPDSLSVKHVLVVSVTDEPVPMQAGRDDMLNPLLAVASA
;
A
#
# COMPACT_ATOMS: atom_id res chain seq x y z
N MET A 1 0.50 26.67 16.29
CA MET A 1 -0.87 26.67 16.83
C MET A 1 -1.50 25.33 16.45
N SER A 2 -1.66 24.43 17.41
CA SER A 2 -2.35 23.16 17.19
C SER A 2 -3.82 23.44 16.90
N THR A 3 -4.33 22.97 15.77
CA THR A 3 -5.78 22.90 15.57
C THR A 3 -6.33 22.05 16.70
N PRO A 4 -7.19 22.59 17.59
CA PRO A 4 -7.76 21.79 18.67
C PRO A 4 -8.49 20.60 18.04
N TYR A 5 -8.28 19.41 18.61
CA TYR A 5 -9.08 18.24 18.31
C TYR A 5 -10.56 18.66 18.38
N ARG A 6 -11.29 18.57 17.27
CA ARG A 6 -12.73 18.85 17.24
C ARG A 6 -13.43 17.79 18.09
N ALA A 7 -13.57 18.08 19.38
CA ALA A 7 -14.46 17.36 20.26
C ALA A 7 -15.91 17.66 19.83
N GLY A 8 -16.51 16.75 19.05
CA GLY A 8 -17.93 16.77 18.73
C GLY A 8 -18.26 16.36 17.30
N ALA A 9 -18.75 15.13 17.12
CA ALA A 9 -19.84 14.74 16.20
C ALA A 9 -19.99 13.19 16.10
N PHE A 10 -18.95 12.42 16.44
CA PHE A 10 -18.97 10.95 16.36
C PHE A 10 -18.49 10.32 17.67
N ARG A 11 -19.28 10.45 18.73
CA ARG A 11 -19.12 9.60 19.92
C ARG A 11 -20.28 8.62 19.92
N LEU A 12 -20.01 7.37 19.55
CA LEU A 12 -20.96 6.28 19.78
C LEU A 12 -21.16 6.17 21.29
N SER A 13 -22.36 6.44 21.77
CA SER A 13 -22.72 6.13 23.15
C SER A 13 -22.81 4.60 23.32
N PRO A 14 -22.78 4.09 24.56
CA PRO A 14 -23.07 2.67 24.82
C PRO A 14 -24.44 2.23 24.32
N GLU A 15 -25.41 3.14 24.18
CA GLU A 15 -26.71 2.88 23.59
C GLU A 15 -26.64 2.78 22.06
N ASP A 16 -25.97 3.72 21.39
CA ASP A 16 -25.76 3.68 19.93
C ASP A 16 -25.03 2.40 19.49
N TYR A 17 -24.01 2.00 20.27
CA TYR A 17 -23.26 0.76 20.03
C TYR A 17 -24.15 -0.48 20.16
N ARG A 18 -24.99 -0.53 21.20
CA ARG A 18 -25.95 -1.63 21.39
C ARG A 18 -26.94 -1.68 20.25
N ALA A 19 -27.52 -0.54 19.87
CA ALA A 19 -28.46 -0.46 18.76
C ALA A 19 -27.84 -0.95 17.42
N GLN A 20 -26.61 -0.55 17.10
CA GLN A 20 -25.91 -1.04 15.90
C GLN A 20 -25.62 -2.54 15.97
N THR A 21 -25.21 -3.04 17.13
CA THR A 21 -24.94 -4.47 17.33
C THR A 21 -26.22 -5.30 17.20
N ASP A 22 -27.32 -4.83 17.78
CA ASP A 22 -28.62 -5.49 17.72
C ASP A 22 -29.18 -5.49 16.30
N ALA A 23 -29.04 -4.38 15.57
CA ALA A 23 -29.41 -4.29 14.15
C ALA A 23 -28.61 -5.27 13.28
N ALA A 24 -27.29 -5.33 13.47
CA ALA A 24 -26.42 -6.28 12.76
C ALA A 24 -26.76 -7.74 13.07
N ARG A 25 -27.22 -8.06 14.30
CA ARG A 25 -27.64 -9.41 14.68
C ARG A 25 -29.02 -9.77 14.14
N ALA A 26 -29.97 -8.84 14.18
CA ALA A 26 -31.36 -9.09 13.80
C ALA A 26 -31.53 -9.29 12.29
N ASN A 27 -30.83 -8.50 11.47
CA ASN A 27 -30.83 -8.64 10.02
C ASN A 27 -29.45 -8.27 9.45
N PRO A 28 -28.48 -9.22 9.48
CA PRO A 28 -27.10 -8.95 9.07
C PRO A 28 -27.01 -8.52 7.61
N GLU A 29 -27.84 -9.09 6.74
CA GLU A 29 -27.86 -8.77 5.31
C GLU A 29 -28.22 -7.31 5.08
N ALA A 30 -29.38 -6.88 5.59
CA ALA A 30 -29.82 -5.49 5.42
C ALA A 30 -28.85 -4.50 6.07
N TYR A 31 -28.30 -4.85 7.23
CA TYR A 31 -27.32 -4.02 7.92
C TYR A 31 -26.04 -3.83 7.09
N TRP A 32 -25.44 -4.92 6.60
CA TRP A 32 -24.19 -4.83 5.84
C TRP A 32 -24.38 -4.26 4.43
N GLN A 33 -25.54 -4.47 3.80
CA GLN A 33 -25.89 -3.76 2.58
C GLN A 33 -25.92 -2.24 2.80
N ASP A 34 -26.48 -1.79 3.93
CA ASP A 34 -26.49 -0.36 4.28
C ASP A 34 -25.08 0.18 4.57
N GLN A 35 -24.29 -0.53 5.39
CA GLN A 35 -22.90 -0.15 5.66
C GLN A 35 -22.03 -0.11 4.39
N GLY A 36 -22.29 -1.00 3.44
CA GLY A 36 -21.59 -1.06 2.15
C GLY A 36 -21.75 0.22 1.31
N LYS A 37 -22.83 0.99 1.49
CA LYS A 37 -23.08 2.26 0.76
C LYS A 37 -22.08 3.38 1.11
N ARG A 38 -21.26 3.18 2.15
CA ARG A 38 -20.19 4.12 2.55
C ARG A 38 -18.98 4.07 1.59
N LEU A 39 -18.92 3.05 0.75
CA LEU A 39 -17.93 2.86 -0.29
C LEU A 39 -18.51 3.23 -1.65
N ASP A 40 -17.65 3.72 -2.51
CA ASP A 40 -17.96 4.02 -3.89
C ASP A 40 -17.70 2.75 -4.71
N TRP A 41 -18.76 2.21 -5.29
CA TRP A 41 -18.71 1.00 -6.08
C TRP A 41 -18.70 1.33 -7.57
N ILE A 42 -17.88 0.63 -8.34
CA ILE A 42 -17.97 0.61 -9.81
C ILE A 42 -19.26 -0.13 -10.21
N LYS A 43 -19.52 -1.27 -9.56
CA LYS A 43 -20.79 -1.99 -9.61
C LYS A 43 -21.21 -2.28 -8.17
N ALA A 44 -22.33 -1.69 -7.73
CA ALA A 44 -22.86 -1.96 -6.40
C ALA A 44 -23.31 -3.43 -6.29
N PRO A 45 -23.04 -4.10 -5.16
CA PRO A 45 -23.45 -5.49 -4.95
C PRO A 45 -24.96 -5.58 -4.74
N SER A 46 -25.58 -6.65 -5.23
CA SER A 46 -27.00 -6.93 -4.98
C SER A 46 -27.25 -7.55 -3.61
N SER A 47 -26.21 -8.11 -2.99
CA SER A 47 -26.28 -8.77 -1.69
C SER A 47 -25.00 -8.53 -0.87
N ALA A 48 -25.17 -8.42 0.44
CA ALA A 48 -24.07 -8.41 1.40
C ALA A 48 -23.86 -9.80 2.04
N GLN A 49 -24.52 -10.85 1.57
CA GLN A 49 -24.58 -12.10 2.29
C GLN A 49 -23.25 -12.83 2.14
N ASP A 50 -22.76 -13.42 3.22
CA ASP A 50 -21.64 -14.35 3.11
C ASP A 50 -22.11 -15.60 2.36
N THR A 51 -21.53 -15.82 1.19
CA THR A 51 -21.82 -16.99 0.35
C THR A 51 -20.97 -18.21 0.74
N GLY A 52 -20.16 -18.10 1.80
CA GLY A 52 -19.12 -19.07 2.15
C GLY A 52 -17.85 -18.92 1.30
N THR A 53 -17.93 -18.20 0.18
CA THR A 53 -16.79 -17.86 -0.69
C THR A 53 -16.44 -16.37 -0.66
N GLY A 54 -17.24 -15.56 0.05
CA GLY A 54 -17.00 -14.13 0.20
C GLY A 54 -18.26 -13.30 0.43
N TRP A 55 -18.00 -12.04 0.79
CA TRP A 55 -18.96 -10.97 1.00
C TRP A 55 -19.05 -10.08 -0.24
N PHE A 56 -20.25 -9.55 -0.55
CA PHE A 56 -20.47 -8.63 -1.68
C PHE A 56 -19.98 -9.20 -3.03
N SER A 57 -20.24 -10.49 -3.27
CA SER A 57 -19.58 -11.29 -4.30
C SER A 57 -19.80 -10.82 -5.74
N ASP A 58 -20.90 -10.11 -6.01
CA ASP A 58 -21.21 -9.56 -7.33
C ASP A 58 -20.86 -8.06 -7.47
N GLY A 59 -20.33 -7.46 -6.39
CA GLY A 59 -19.89 -6.07 -6.35
C GLY A 59 -18.50 -5.89 -6.95
N THR A 60 -18.20 -4.68 -7.42
CA THR A 60 -16.87 -4.32 -7.93
C THR A 60 -16.51 -2.92 -7.47
N LEU A 61 -15.31 -2.78 -6.90
CA LEU A 61 -14.75 -1.50 -6.46
C LEU A 61 -13.23 -1.49 -6.67
N ASN A 62 -12.63 -0.31 -6.50
CA ASN A 62 -11.17 -0.17 -6.41
C ASN A 62 -10.81 0.52 -5.09
N ALA A 63 -9.89 -0.07 -4.33
CA ALA A 63 -9.49 0.48 -3.04
C ALA A 63 -8.70 1.79 -3.17
N SER A 64 -7.83 1.92 -4.18
CA SER A 64 -7.12 3.18 -4.46
C SER A 64 -8.11 4.31 -4.77
N PHE A 65 -9.15 4.04 -5.56
CA PHE A 65 -10.21 5.02 -5.85
C PHE A 65 -10.93 5.50 -4.58
N ASN A 66 -11.34 4.56 -3.72
CA ASN A 66 -12.03 4.87 -2.46
C ASN A 66 -11.14 5.61 -1.45
N CYS A 67 -9.83 5.37 -1.50
CA CYS A 67 -8.86 6.01 -0.62
C CYS A 67 -8.35 7.37 -1.15
N LEU A 68 -8.40 7.62 -2.46
CA LEU A 68 -7.78 8.79 -3.10
C LEU A 68 -8.74 9.51 -4.05
N ASP A 69 -9.06 8.90 -5.19
CA ASP A 69 -9.69 9.59 -6.34
C ASP A 69 -11.02 10.26 -5.96
N ARG A 70 -11.89 9.59 -5.19
CA ARG A 70 -13.18 10.17 -4.77
C ARG A 70 -13.06 11.41 -3.89
N HIS A 71 -11.87 11.66 -3.33
CA HIS A 71 -11.60 12.81 -2.47
C HIS A 71 -11.02 14.00 -3.26
N LEU A 72 -10.61 13.83 -4.52
CA LEU A 72 -9.88 14.86 -5.26
C LEU A 72 -10.71 16.12 -5.55
N GLU A 73 -12.00 15.95 -5.86
CA GLU A 73 -12.87 17.07 -6.20
C GLU A 73 -13.13 17.98 -5.00
N THR A 74 -13.39 17.41 -3.82
CA THR A 74 -13.83 18.16 -2.64
C THR A 74 -12.73 18.40 -1.60
N ARG A 75 -11.68 17.57 -1.62
CA ARG A 75 -10.61 17.55 -0.61
C ARG A 75 -9.22 17.42 -1.24
N GLY A 76 -9.08 17.68 -2.54
CA GLY A 76 -7.83 17.48 -3.28
C GLY A 76 -6.61 18.14 -2.64
N ASP A 77 -6.77 19.36 -2.13
CA ASP A 77 -5.68 20.14 -1.53
C ASP A 77 -5.59 19.94 0.00
N GLN A 78 -6.43 19.08 0.58
CA GLN A 78 -6.32 18.69 1.98
C GLN A 78 -5.19 17.68 2.16
N THR A 79 -4.38 17.86 3.20
CA THR A 79 -3.37 16.88 3.63
C THR A 79 -3.98 15.49 3.86
N ALA A 80 -3.53 14.52 3.06
CA ALA A 80 -3.90 13.10 3.15
C ALA A 80 -2.87 12.28 3.94
N LEU A 81 -1.58 12.60 3.76
CA LEU A 81 -0.48 11.90 4.43
C LEU A 81 0.45 12.92 5.09
N ILE A 82 0.71 12.70 6.38
CA ILE A 82 1.77 13.39 7.11
C ILE A 82 2.83 12.34 7.39
N TRP A 83 3.99 12.50 6.77
CA TRP A 83 5.15 11.67 7.04
C TRP A 83 6.17 12.46 7.85
N GLN A 84 6.61 11.85 8.94
CA GLN A 84 7.63 12.37 9.84
C GLN A 84 8.87 11.53 9.64
N ALA A 85 9.97 12.15 9.22
CA ALA A 85 11.26 11.47 9.20
C ALA A 85 11.73 11.18 10.63
N GLU A 86 12.76 10.34 10.75
CA GLU A 86 13.44 10.11 12.04
C GLU A 86 14.00 11.41 12.64
N GLU A 87 14.43 12.35 11.80
CA GLU A 87 14.77 13.72 12.21
C GLU A 87 13.48 14.50 12.47
N ALA A 88 13.26 14.90 13.73
CA ALA A 88 11.98 15.43 14.22
C ALA A 88 11.50 16.67 13.44
N GLU A 89 12.41 17.47 12.92
CA GLU A 89 12.10 18.69 12.18
C GLU A 89 11.72 18.43 10.71
N HIS A 90 11.99 17.23 10.19
CA HIS A 90 11.73 16.90 8.79
C HIS A 90 10.35 16.25 8.64
N ILE A 91 9.35 17.09 8.38
CA ILE A 91 7.95 16.69 8.15
C ILE A 91 7.55 16.97 6.71
N ILE A 92 7.11 15.93 6.01
CA ILE A 92 6.51 16.05 4.68
C ILE A 92 5.00 15.91 4.82
N ARG A 93 4.26 16.81 4.17
CA ARG A 93 2.81 16.74 4.06
C ARG A 93 2.43 16.61 2.59
N LEU A 94 1.69 15.56 2.28
CA LEU A 94 1.14 15.34 0.95
C LEU A 94 -0.36 15.56 1.00
N THR A 95 -0.85 16.40 0.08
CA THR A 95 -2.28 16.53 -0.19
C THR A 95 -2.83 15.26 -0.84
N TYR A 96 -4.16 15.13 -0.92
CA TYR A 96 -4.77 14.04 -1.71
C TYR A 96 -4.31 14.08 -3.16
N ARG A 97 -4.15 15.27 -3.74
CA ARG A 97 -3.64 15.47 -5.10
C ARG A 97 -2.20 15.00 -5.25
N ASP A 98 -1.30 15.39 -4.34
CA ASP A 98 0.10 14.97 -4.38
C ASP A 98 0.24 13.44 -4.25
N LEU A 99 -0.53 12.85 -3.32
CA LEU A 99 -0.49 11.41 -3.09
C LEU A 99 -1.07 10.63 -4.28
N HIS A 100 -2.17 11.11 -4.86
CA HIS A 100 -2.77 10.55 -6.07
C HIS A 100 -1.81 10.56 -7.25
N GLU A 101 -1.13 11.69 -7.49
CA GLU A 101 -0.15 11.81 -8.57
C GLU A 101 0.98 10.79 -8.41
N ARG A 102 1.56 10.67 -7.22
CA ARG A 102 2.63 9.70 -6.92
C ARG A 102 2.17 8.25 -7.11
N VAL A 103 0.94 7.95 -6.67
CA VAL A 103 0.35 6.61 -6.82
C VAL A 103 0.12 6.27 -8.29
N CYS A 104 -0.37 7.21 -9.10
CA CYS A 104 -0.59 6.95 -10.52
C CYS A 104 0.72 6.78 -11.28
N ARG A 105 1.73 7.61 -11.00
CA ARG A 105 3.09 7.45 -11.55
C ARG A 105 3.67 6.06 -11.22
N LEU A 106 3.62 5.65 -9.96
CA LEU A 106 4.12 4.33 -9.58
C LEU A 106 3.30 3.19 -10.21
N ALA A 107 1.97 3.32 -10.30
CA ALA A 107 1.14 2.33 -10.99
C ALA A 107 1.52 2.20 -12.47
N ASN A 108 1.85 3.30 -13.14
CA ASN A 108 2.33 3.29 -14.52
C ASN A 108 3.70 2.61 -14.62
N VAL A 109 4.65 2.94 -13.73
CA VAL A 109 5.96 2.24 -13.65
C VAL A 109 5.78 0.73 -13.46
N LEU A 110 4.92 0.30 -12.53
CA LEU A 110 4.66 -1.12 -12.29
C LEU A 110 4.05 -1.81 -13.53
N ARG A 111 3.12 -1.14 -14.22
CA ARG A 111 2.54 -1.65 -15.47
C ARG A 111 3.59 -1.80 -16.57
N ASP A 112 4.52 -0.85 -16.69
CA ASP A 112 5.61 -0.90 -17.67
C ASP A 112 6.60 -2.04 -17.37
N HIS A 113 6.71 -2.44 -16.10
CA HIS A 113 7.42 -3.67 -15.67
C HIS A 113 6.56 -4.94 -15.78
N GLY A 114 5.42 -4.86 -16.48
CA GLY A 114 4.58 -6.00 -16.81
C GLY A 114 3.60 -6.43 -15.72
N ILE A 115 3.46 -5.69 -14.61
CA ILE A 115 2.51 -6.02 -13.55
C ILE A 115 1.07 -5.81 -14.02
N ARG A 116 0.24 -6.84 -13.81
CA ARG A 116 -1.19 -6.85 -14.13
C ARG A 116 -2.04 -7.28 -12.92
N ARG A 117 -3.36 -7.23 -13.10
CA ARG A 117 -4.32 -7.69 -12.09
C ARG A 117 -4.01 -9.14 -11.68
N GLY A 118 -3.90 -9.38 -10.39
CA GLY A 118 -3.59 -10.70 -9.81
C GLY A 118 -2.09 -11.02 -9.67
N ASP A 119 -1.20 -10.21 -10.24
CA ASP A 119 0.24 -10.35 -9.98
C ASP A 119 0.58 -9.89 -8.57
N ARG A 120 1.65 -10.48 -7.99
CA ARG A 120 2.10 -10.19 -6.63
C ARG A 120 3.32 -9.28 -6.67
N VAL A 121 3.26 -8.18 -5.92
CA VAL A 121 4.35 -7.20 -5.77
C VAL A 121 4.78 -7.19 -4.31
N ALA A 122 6.01 -7.61 -4.03
CA ALA A 122 6.54 -7.58 -2.68
C ALA A 122 7.00 -6.17 -2.30
N VAL A 123 6.64 -5.69 -1.11
CA VAL A 123 7.00 -4.36 -0.60
C VAL A 123 7.84 -4.56 0.67
N HIS A 124 9.14 -4.31 0.57
CA HIS A 124 10.12 -4.44 1.63
C HIS A 124 10.79 -3.08 1.88
N LEU A 125 10.06 -2.16 2.53
CA LEU A 125 10.49 -0.79 2.74
C LEU A 125 10.56 -0.43 4.22
N PRO A 126 11.40 0.55 4.61
CA PRO A 126 11.27 1.22 5.89
C PRO A 126 9.98 2.06 5.92
N THR A 127 9.72 2.74 7.04
CA THR A 127 8.56 3.64 7.19
C THR A 127 8.78 4.92 6.37
N VAL A 128 8.66 4.83 5.05
CA VAL A 128 8.76 5.93 4.08
C VAL A 128 7.46 6.10 3.30
N ILE A 129 7.28 7.26 2.67
CA ILE A 129 6.09 7.60 1.88
C ILE A 129 5.82 6.54 0.80
N GLU A 130 6.88 6.04 0.17
CA GLU A 130 6.85 5.06 -0.91
C GLU A 130 6.18 3.76 -0.47
N GLY A 131 6.16 3.43 0.83
CA GLY A 131 5.40 2.27 1.35
C GLY A 131 3.90 2.41 1.12
N VAL A 132 3.32 3.58 1.46
CA VAL A 132 1.90 3.87 1.23
C VAL A 132 1.61 3.97 -0.26
N VAL A 133 2.48 4.64 -1.01
CA VAL A 133 2.35 4.79 -2.47
C VAL A 133 2.37 3.42 -3.16
N SER A 134 3.26 2.51 -2.75
CA SER A 134 3.38 1.15 -3.29
C SER A 134 2.11 0.33 -3.10
N MET A 135 1.55 0.32 -1.88
CA MET A 135 0.33 -0.43 -1.59
C MET A 135 -0.86 0.11 -2.41
N LEU A 136 -1.02 1.42 -2.47
CA LEU A 136 -2.11 2.06 -3.24
C LEU A 136 -1.93 1.89 -4.75
N ALA A 137 -0.70 1.93 -5.26
CA ALA A 137 -0.41 1.67 -6.68
C ALA A 137 -0.74 0.22 -7.06
N CYS A 138 -0.38 -0.76 -6.22
CA CYS A 138 -0.76 -2.16 -6.42
C CYS A 138 -2.29 -2.32 -6.43
N ALA A 139 -2.98 -1.74 -5.44
CA ALA A 139 -4.43 -1.76 -5.36
C ALA A 139 -5.10 -1.09 -6.58
N ARG A 140 -4.50 -0.02 -7.12
CA ARG A 140 -4.97 0.65 -8.35
C ARG A 140 -4.94 -0.26 -9.56
N LEU A 141 -3.87 -1.04 -9.73
CA LEU A 141 -3.72 -2.02 -10.82
C LEU A 141 -4.53 -3.31 -10.60
N GLY A 142 -5.04 -3.54 -9.39
CA GLY A 142 -5.59 -4.83 -8.98
C GLY A 142 -4.49 -5.90 -8.77
N ALA A 143 -3.25 -5.47 -8.58
CA ALA A 143 -2.16 -6.32 -8.12
C ALA A 143 -2.26 -6.54 -6.60
N ILE A 144 -1.61 -7.61 -6.12
CA ILE A 144 -1.63 -8.02 -4.71
C ILE A 144 -0.31 -7.60 -4.08
N HIS A 145 -0.33 -6.63 -3.17
CA HIS A 145 0.87 -6.21 -2.46
C HIS A 145 1.21 -7.16 -1.30
N VAL A 146 2.42 -7.72 -1.31
CA VAL A 146 2.94 -8.63 -0.28
C VAL A 146 3.89 -7.84 0.61
N VAL A 147 3.37 -7.29 1.72
CA VAL A 147 4.15 -6.43 2.60
C VAL A 147 5.08 -7.27 3.48
N LEU A 148 6.38 -7.01 3.38
CA LEU A 148 7.42 -7.69 4.15
C LEU A 148 7.96 -6.73 5.21
N PHE A 149 7.98 -7.19 6.46
CA PHE A 149 8.50 -6.39 7.56
C PHE A 149 10.01 -6.15 7.40
N GLY A 150 10.43 -4.88 7.49
CA GLY A 150 11.83 -4.47 7.29
C GLY A 150 12.85 -5.04 8.28
N GLY A 151 12.41 -5.74 9.33
CA GLY A 151 13.28 -6.44 10.27
C GLY A 151 13.38 -7.94 10.02
N PHE A 152 12.81 -8.48 8.95
CA PHE A 152 12.93 -9.90 8.62
C PHE A 152 14.35 -10.29 8.20
N SER A 153 14.72 -11.54 8.50
CA SER A 153 15.95 -12.13 7.99
C SER A 153 15.82 -12.46 6.49
N PRO A 154 16.95 -12.63 5.78
CA PRO A 154 16.93 -13.07 4.39
C PRO A 154 16.11 -14.34 4.15
N GLU A 155 16.18 -15.32 5.04
CA GLU A 155 15.43 -16.59 4.94
C GLU A 155 13.92 -16.34 5.04
N ALA A 156 13.49 -15.53 6.00
CA ALA A 156 12.08 -15.19 6.18
C ALA A 156 11.50 -14.42 4.99
N ILE A 157 12.32 -13.60 4.32
CA ILE A 157 11.97 -12.91 3.08
C ILE A 157 11.88 -13.92 1.93
N ALA A 158 12.91 -14.77 1.76
CA ALA A 158 12.95 -15.76 0.69
C ALA A 158 11.75 -16.72 0.73
N ASP A 159 11.38 -17.20 1.91
CA ASP A 159 10.22 -18.08 2.09
C ASP A 159 8.91 -17.42 1.63
N ARG A 160 8.71 -16.13 1.96
CA ARG A 160 7.51 -15.38 1.56
C ARG A 160 7.50 -15.03 0.08
N LEU A 161 8.65 -14.74 -0.51
CA LEU A 161 8.75 -14.50 -1.95
C LEU A 161 8.46 -15.78 -2.73
N ALA A 162 8.95 -16.93 -2.25
CA ALA A 162 8.70 -18.23 -2.86
C ALA A 162 7.22 -18.62 -2.75
N ASP A 163 6.63 -18.50 -1.56
CA ASP A 163 5.22 -18.84 -1.31
C ASP A 163 4.25 -17.93 -2.09
N SER A 164 4.48 -16.62 -2.05
CA SER A 164 3.61 -15.66 -2.75
C SER A 164 3.81 -15.68 -4.28
N GLY A 165 4.94 -16.17 -4.77
CA GLY A 165 5.31 -16.08 -6.18
C GLY A 165 5.36 -14.64 -6.68
N ALA A 166 5.82 -13.69 -5.85
CA ALA A 166 5.97 -12.29 -6.25
C ALA A 166 6.93 -12.15 -7.45
N SER A 167 6.52 -11.38 -8.45
CA SER A 167 7.29 -11.17 -9.68
C SER A 167 8.10 -9.87 -9.68
N LEU A 168 7.77 -8.94 -8.79
CA LEU A 168 8.48 -7.68 -8.61
C LEU A 168 8.62 -7.38 -7.11
N VAL A 169 9.78 -6.84 -6.73
CA VAL A 169 10.07 -6.36 -5.39
C VAL A 169 10.26 -4.85 -5.43
N ILE A 170 9.66 -4.12 -4.49
CA ILE A 170 10.00 -2.74 -4.16
C ILE A 170 10.73 -2.76 -2.83
N THR A 171 12.00 -2.38 -2.81
CA THR A 171 12.85 -2.34 -1.61
C THR A 171 13.53 -0.99 -1.47
N ALA A 172 14.18 -0.72 -0.33
CA ALA A 172 15.01 0.46 -0.16
C ALA A 172 16.49 0.13 -0.34
N ASN A 173 17.32 1.14 -0.58
CA ASN A 173 18.77 1.00 -0.45
C ASN A 173 19.14 0.67 1.00
N VAL A 174 19.07 1.67 1.89
CA VAL A 174 19.38 1.58 3.31
C VAL A 174 18.35 2.38 4.08
N GLY A 175 17.76 1.78 5.11
CA GLY A 175 16.85 2.45 6.02
C GLY A 175 17.54 2.85 7.31
N ARG A 176 16.90 3.76 8.07
CA ARG A 176 17.27 4.09 9.45
C ARG A 176 16.08 3.89 10.37
N ARG A 177 16.35 3.46 11.60
CA ARG A 177 15.41 3.44 12.72
C ARG A 177 16.14 3.92 13.95
N GLY A 178 15.91 5.17 14.36
CA GLY A 178 16.84 5.90 15.21
C GLY A 178 18.26 5.85 14.65
N ALA A 179 19.24 5.57 15.52
CA ALA A 179 20.65 5.43 15.11
C ALA A 179 20.96 4.13 14.34
N LYS A 180 20.02 3.18 14.25
CA LYS A 180 20.28 1.87 13.63
C LYS A 180 20.17 1.95 12.12
N ARG A 181 21.26 1.62 11.43
CA ARG A 181 21.31 1.36 9.98
C ARG A 181 20.68 -0.01 9.66
N ILE A 182 19.81 -0.07 8.65
CA ILE A 182 19.16 -1.31 8.20
C ILE A 182 19.45 -1.50 6.70
N PRO A 183 20.19 -2.55 6.30
CA PRO A 183 20.66 -2.73 4.92
C PRO A 183 19.62 -3.41 4.01
N PHE A 184 18.50 -2.74 3.73
CA PHE A 184 17.37 -3.31 2.97
C PHE A 184 17.78 -3.98 1.65
N LYS A 185 18.57 -3.31 0.80
CA LYS A 185 18.97 -3.87 -0.50
C LYS A 185 19.87 -5.10 -0.35
N THR A 186 20.88 -5.04 0.52
CA THR A 186 21.77 -6.17 0.76
C THR A 186 21.01 -7.37 1.35
N THR A 187 20.10 -7.13 2.29
CA THR A 187 19.23 -8.17 2.85
C THR A 187 18.34 -8.80 1.77
N MET A 188 17.79 -8.00 0.85
CA MET A 188 17.00 -8.49 -0.28
C MET A 188 17.85 -9.33 -1.25
N ASP A 189 19.07 -8.89 -1.59
CA ASP A 189 19.97 -9.67 -2.45
C ASP A 189 20.33 -11.02 -1.83
N SER A 190 20.59 -11.05 -0.52
CA SER A 190 20.79 -12.31 0.20
C SER A 190 19.55 -13.20 0.11
N ALA A 191 18.35 -12.66 0.31
CA ALA A 191 17.11 -13.42 0.22
C ALA A 191 16.91 -14.02 -1.19
N LEU A 192 17.14 -13.22 -2.24
CA LEU A 192 17.02 -13.65 -3.63
C LEU A 192 18.04 -14.74 -4.00
N SER A 193 19.17 -14.79 -3.31
CA SER A 193 20.22 -15.79 -3.54
C SER A 193 20.01 -17.11 -2.80
N LEU A 194 19.16 -17.14 -1.76
CA LEU A 194 18.96 -18.33 -0.92
C LEU A 194 18.15 -19.43 -1.61
N ARG A 195 17.21 -19.06 -2.49
CA ARG A 195 16.29 -20.01 -3.14
C ARG A 195 16.03 -19.66 -4.62
N PRO A 196 17.06 -19.52 -5.46
CA PRO A 196 16.92 -18.96 -6.81
C PRO A 196 15.88 -19.71 -7.67
N ASP A 197 15.78 -21.03 -7.52
CA ASP A 197 14.88 -21.87 -8.32
C ASP A 197 13.40 -21.79 -7.91
N SER A 198 13.10 -21.26 -6.72
CA SER A 198 11.72 -21.13 -6.23
C SER A 198 11.17 -19.71 -6.29
N LEU A 199 11.94 -18.77 -6.86
CA LEU A 199 11.58 -17.36 -6.89
C LEU A 199 11.07 -16.95 -8.28
N SER A 200 10.03 -16.12 -8.30
CA SER A 200 9.45 -15.57 -9.53
C SER A 200 9.90 -14.14 -9.81
N VAL A 201 10.77 -13.56 -8.97
CA VAL A 201 11.17 -12.15 -9.02
C VAL A 201 11.98 -11.87 -10.28
N LYS A 202 11.46 -10.98 -11.13
CA LYS A 202 12.10 -10.51 -12.36
C LYS A 202 12.68 -9.11 -12.22
N HIS A 203 12.07 -8.28 -11.39
CA HIS A 203 12.44 -6.88 -11.21
C HIS A 203 12.53 -6.50 -9.74
N VAL A 204 13.52 -5.66 -9.40
CA VAL A 204 13.70 -5.08 -8.07
C VAL A 204 13.82 -3.56 -8.21
N LEU A 205 12.80 -2.84 -7.74
CA LEU A 205 12.78 -1.39 -7.72
C LEU A 205 13.33 -0.88 -6.38
N VAL A 206 14.38 -0.08 -6.42
CA VAL A 206 15.11 0.37 -5.22
C VAL A 206 14.82 1.85 -4.93
N VAL A 207 14.20 2.11 -3.78
CA VAL A 207 13.94 3.46 -3.24
C VAL A 207 15.23 4.00 -2.63
N SER A 208 15.61 5.22 -3.01
CA SER A 208 16.74 5.94 -2.41
C SER A 208 16.29 6.64 -1.13
N VAL A 209 16.46 5.98 0.01
CA VAL A 209 16.10 6.51 1.34
C VAL A 209 17.27 7.28 1.97
N THR A 210 18.50 6.86 1.69
CA THR A 210 19.73 7.59 2.02
C THR A 210 20.55 7.85 0.74
N ASP A 211 21.62 8.64 0.85
CA ASP A 211 22.61 8.82 -0.23
C ASP A 211 23.62 7.67 -0.32
N GLU A 212 23.46 6.62 0.49
CA GLU A 212 24.39 5.50 0.52
C GLU A 212 24.24 4.64 -0.75
N PRO A 213 25.34 4.39 -1.49
CA PRO A 213 25.30 3.51 -2.64
C PRO A 213 25.08 2.06 -2.19
N VAL A 214 24.40 1.28 -3.03
CA VAL A 214 24.13 -0.15 -2.80
C VAL A 214 24.44 -0.95 -4.07
N PRO A 215 24.78 -2.25 -3.94
CA PRO A 215 24.94 -3.12 -5.10
C PRO A 215 23.66 -3.20 -5.93
N MET A 216 23.79 -3.09 -7.25
CA MET A 216 22.70 -3.19 -8.23
C MET A 216 23.04 -4.25 -9.27
N GLN A 217 22.12 -5.19 -9.52
CA GLN A 217 22.26 -6.23 -10.52
C GLN A 217 21.65 -5.77 -11.85
N ALA A 218 22.49 -5.61 -12.87
CA ALA A 218 22.06 -5.19 -14.21
C ALA A 218 20.98 -6.13 -14.78
N GLY A 219 19.93 -5.55 -15.38
CA GLY A 219 18.81 -6.28 -15.96
C GLY A 219 17.75 -6.77 -14.96
N ARG A 220 18.00 -6.64 -13.65
CA ARG A 220 17.04 -6.97 -12.58
C ARG A 220 16.69 -5.76 -11.72
N ASP A 221 17.68 -4.94 -11.37
CA ASP A 221 17.53 -3.87 -10.39
C ASP A 221 17.53 -2.49 -11.04
N ASP A 222 16.55 -1.65 -10.68
CA ASP A 222 16.45 -0.26 -11.11
C ASP A 222 16.21 0.67 -9.91
N MET A 223 16.80 1.87 -9.94
CA MET A 223 16.47 2.91 -8.97
C MET A 223 15.06 3.46 -9.27
N LEU A 224 14.22 3.57 -8.25
CA LEU A 224 12.82 3.95 -8.45
C LEU A 224 12.65 5.44 -8.79
N ASN A 225 13.41 6.33 -8.16
CA ASN A 225 13.20 7.79 -8.28
C ASN A 225 13.33 8.29 -9.75
N PRO A 226 14.33 7.87 -10.54
CA PRO A 226 14.41 8.25 -11.95
C PRO A 226 13.21 7.77 -12.79
N LEU A 227 12.71 6.56 -12.52
CA LEU A 227 11.54 6.01 -13.22
C LEU A 227 10.27 6.84 -12.92
N LEU A 228 10.09 7.25 -11.67
CA LEU A 228 8.95 8.09 -11.28
C LEU A 228 8.99 9.49 -11.91
N ALA A 229 10.18 10.05 -12.14
CA ALA A 229 10.34 11.38 -12.71
C ALA A 229 9.84 11.45 -14.17
N VAL A 230 10.03 10.38 -14.94
CA VAL A 230 9.63 10.31 -16.36
C VAL A 230 8.26 9.67 -16.59
N ALA A 231 7.73 8.92 -15.61
CA ALA A 231 6.40 8.34 -15.69
C ALA A 231 5.32 9.43 -15.66
N SER A 232 4.31 9.31 -16.52
CA SER A 232 3.12 10.14 -16.43
C SER A 232 2.33 9.82 -15.15
N ALA A 233 1.65 10.81 -14.60
CA ALA A 233 0.59 10.58 -13.63
C ALA A 233 -0.66 10.06 -14.35
#